data_AF-A0A920QGP6-F1
#
_entry.id   AF-A0A920QGP6-F1
#
_cell.length_a   1.000
_cell.length_b   1.000
_cell.length_c   1.000
_cell.angle_alpha   90.00
_cell.angle_beta   90.00
_cell.angle_gamma   90.00
#
_symmetry.space_group_name_H-M   'P 1'
#
loop_
_entity.id
_entity.type
_entity.pdbx_description
1 polymer ?
#
loop_
_entity_poly.entity_id
_entity_poly.type
_entity_poly.pdbx_seq_one_letter_code
_entity_poly.pdbx_strand_id
1 'polypeptide(L)'
;MAFIEFLRLIAEDTITPEEAVHAYHGVLQGKGITPNRSLEKDLELTQQSMRYGDAGSTPSVAIRNNPLAKRKTESPQPDATWPTKPNGVPDFGSMSADQRLAYHTARLSY
;
A
#
# COMPACT_ATOMS: atom_id res chain seq x y z
N MET A 1 -22.02 20.51 -12.27
CA MET A 1 -21.04 19.83 -11.39
C MET A 1 -19.67 20.13 -11.97
N ALA A 2 -19.01 21.22 -11.57
CA ALA A 2 -17.86 21.77 -12.32
C ALA A 2 -16.53 21.05 -12.07
N PHE A 3 -16.34 20.43 -10.90
CA PHE A 3 -15.05 19.83 -10.52
C PHE A 3 -14.63 18.66 -11.44
N ILE A 4 -15.56 17.75 -11.74
CA ILE A 4 -15.29 16.57 -12.59
C ILE A 4 -14.97 16.98 -14.04
N GLU A 5 -15.54 18.09 -14.52
CA GLU A 5 -15.24 18.62 -15.85
C GLU A 5 -13.78 19.07 -15.95
N PHE A 6 -13.28 19.79 -14.95
CA PHE A 6 -11.87 20.18 -14.89
C PHE A 6 -10.92 18.98 -14.81
N LEU A 7 -11.27 17.92 -14.05
CA LEU A 7 -10.48 16.68 -14.04
C LEU A 7 -10.40 16.01 -15.42
N ARG A 8 -11.51 16.04 -16.16
CA ARG A 8 -11.54 15.50 -17.52
C ARG A 8 -10.65 16.31 -18.46
N LEU A 9 -10.72 17.64 -18.39
CA LEU A 9 -9.89 18.52 -19.23
C LEU A 9 -8.39 18.34 -18.96
N ILE A 10 -8.00 18.08 -17.71
CA ILE A 10 -6.62 17.72 -17.36
C ILE A 10 -6.25 16.36 -17.99
N ALA A 11 -7.13 15.36 -17.91
CA ALA A 11 -6.89 14.04 -18.50
C ALA A 11 -6.80 14.08 -20.04
N GLU A 12 -7.49 15.03 -20.67
CA GLU A 12 -7.42 15.33 -22.11
C GLU A 12 -6.28 16.31 -22.46
N ASP A 13 -5.37 16.61 -21.53
CA ASP A 13 -4.22 17.53 -21.67
C ASP A 13 -4.60 18.94 -22.17
N THR A 14 -5.87 19.33 -22.00
CA THR A 14 -6.41 20.59 -22.51
C THR A 14 -6.08 21.77 -21.60
N ILE A 15 -5.98 21.53 -20.29
CA ILE A 15 -5.62 22.53 -19.29
C ILE A 15 -4.62 21.94 -18.31
N THR A 16 -3.72 22.78 -17.78
CA THR A 16 -2.81 22.34 -16.72
C THR A 16 -3.56 22.18 -15.38
N PRO A 17 -3.05 21.36 -14.45
CA PRO A 17 -3.64 21.20 -13.12
C PRO A 17 -3.74 22.53 -12.36
N GLU A 18 -2.75 23.40 -12.51
CA GLU A 18 -2.71 24.71 -11.83
C GLU A 18 -3.85 25.61 -12.34
N GLU A 19 -4.00 25.73 -13.66
CA GLU A 19 -5.09 26.51 -14.27
C GLU A 19 -6.47 25.98 -13.90
N ALA A 20 -6.63 24.66 -13.83
CA ALA A 20 -7.87 24.01 -13.42
C ALA A 20 -8.28 24.40 -11.99
N VAL A 21 -7.33 24.41 -11.05
CA VAL A 21 -7.55 24.79 -9.65
C VAL A 21 -7.96 26.26 -9.54
N HIS A 22 -7.28 27.15 -10.26
CA HIS A 22 -7.63 28.58 -10.31
C HIS A 22 -9.03 28.81 -10.90
N ALA A 23 -9.36 28.15 -12.01
CA ALA A 23 -10.66 28.26 -12.67
C ALA A 23 -11.79 27.75 -11.76
N TYR A 24 -11.59 26.63 -11.06
CA TYR A 24 -12.55 26.10 -10.10
C TYR A 24 -12.84 27.08 -8.96
N HIS A 25 -11.81 27.71 -8.38
CA HIS A 25 -11.99 28.73 -7.36
C HIS A 25 -12.78 29.96 -7.86
N GLY A 26 -12.55 30.39 -9.10
CA GLY A 26 -13.35 31.44 -9.74
C GLY A 26 -14.84 31.07 -9.86
N VAL A 27 -15.12 29.83 -10.26
CA VAL A 27 -16.51 29.31 -10.35
C VAL A 27 -17.16 29.22 -8.96
N LEU A 28 -16.42 28.82 -7.93
CA LEU A 28 -16.92 28.81 -6.54
C LEU A 28 -17.26 30.22 -6.04
N GLN A 29 -16.39 31.20 -6.31
CA GLN A 29 -16.62 32.59 -5.95
C GLN A 29 -17.86 33.15 -6.67
N GLY A 30 -18.01 32.89 -7.97
CA GLY A 30 -19.21 33.29 -8.73
C GLY A 30 -20.51 32.62 -8.25
N LYS A 31 -20.40 31.45 -7.61
CA LYS A 31 -21.53 30.74 -6.99
C LYS A 31 -21.76 31.12 -5.52
N GLY A 32 -20.90 31.96 -4.93
CA GLY A 32 -20.98 32.33 -3.51
C GLY A 32 -20.71 31.16 -2.55
N ILE A 33 -20.01 30.11 -3.01
CA ILE A 33 -19.71 28.93 -2.20
C ILE A 33 -18.32 29.12 -1.58
N THR A 34 -18.24 29.07 -0.25
CA THR A 34 -16.97 29.12 0.47
C THR A 34 -16.18 27.82 0.28
N PRO A 35 -14.95 27.87 -0.26
CA PRO A 35 -14.10 26.69 -0.39
C PRO A 35 -13.66 26.16 0.99
N ASN A 36 -13.62 24.83 1.17
CA ASN A 36 -13.13 24.19 2.41
C ASN A 36 -11.61 24.30 2.59
N ARG A 37 -10.87 24.51 1.50
CA ARG A 37 -9.42 24.74 1.48
C ARG A 37 -9.12 26.06 0.77
N SER A 38 -8.08 26.76 1.21
CA SER A 38 -7.60 27.94 0.52
C SER A 38 -6.91 27.55 -0.80
N LEU A 39 -6.88 28.49 -1.75
CA LEU A 39 -6.24 28.31 -3.05
C LEU A 39 -4.76 27.88 -2.90
N GLU A 40 -4.03 28.50 -1.98
CA GLU A 40 -2.63 28.17 -1.70
C GLU A 40 -2.45 26.71 -1.29
N LYS A 41 -3.38 26.17 -0.49
CA LYS A 41 -3.37 24.77 -0.06
C LYS A 41 -3.73 23.79 -1.16
N ASP A 42 -4.49 24.23 -2.15
CA ASP A 42 -4.87 23.41 -3.30
C ASP A 42 -3.76 23.35 -4.36
N LEU A 43 -2.92 24.40 -4.42
CA LEU A 43 -1.70 24.46 -5.24
C LEU A 43 -0.50 23.70 -4.63
N GLU A 44 -0.59 23.24 -3.39
CA GLU A 44 0.50 22.49 -2.76
C GLU A 44 0.75 21.16 -3.50
N LEU A 45 1.90 21.07 -4.18
CA LEU A 45 2.32 19.85 -4.86
C LEU A 45 2.56 18.75 -3.83
N THR A 46 1.61 17.82 -3.73
CA THR A 46 1.70 16.70 -2.79
C THR A 46 2.47 15.56 -3.45
N GLN A 47 3.50 15.04 -2.78
CA GLN A 47 4.19 13.85 -3.25
C GLN A 47 3.23 12.67 -3.23
N GLN A 48 2.94 12.14 -4.42
CA GLN A 48 2.03 11.03 -4.61
C GLN A 48 2.63 9.78 -3.96
N SER A 49 2.23 9.50 -2.72
CA SER A 49 2.65 8.32 -1.97
C SER A 49 1.80 7.12 -2.38
N MET A 50 1.69 6.87 -3.69
CA MET A 50 0.93 5.75 -4.22
C MET A 50 1.89 4.65 -4.66
N ARG A 51 1.88 3.53 -3.94
CA ARG A 51 2.50 2.28 -4.36
C ARG A 51 1.61 1.58 -5.40
N TYR A 52 1.45 2.18 -6.57
CA TYR A 52 0.93 1.44 -7.73
C TYR A 52 2.13 0.87 -8.48
N GLY A 53 2.47 -0.36 -8.10
CA GLY A 53 3.62 -1.10 -8.60
C GLY A 53 3.72 -2.43 -7.87
N ASP A 54 2.81 -3.34 -8.20
CA ASP A 54 2.99 -4.76 -7.91
C ASP A 54 4.10 -5.28 -8.83
N ALA A 55 5.32 -5.23 -8.32
CA ALA A 55 6.46 -6.00 -8.80
C ALA A 55 7.47 -6.15 -7.64
N GLY A 56 7.08 -6.91 -6.62
CA GLY A 56 8.01 -7.60 -5.72
C GLY A 56 8.82 -6.80 -4.70
N SER A 57 8.76 -5.46 -4.63
CA SER A 57 9.54 -4.70 -3.65
C SER A 57 8.71 -4.31 -2.43
N THR A 58 8.64 -5.20 -1.44
CA THR A 58 8.14 -4.84 -0.10
C THR A 58 9.00 -3.70 0.48
N PRO A 59 8.41 -2.62 1.01
CA PRO A 59 9.19 -1.66 1.78
C PRO A 59 9.73 -2.28 3.05
N SER A 60 11.05 -2.46 3.13
CA SER A 60 11.72 -2.76 4.38
C SER A 60 11.78 -1.50 5.24
N VAL A 61 10.93 -1.41 6.25
CA VAL A 61 11.08 -0.41 7.32
C VAL A 61 12.17 -0.93 8.27
N ALA A 62 13.35 -0.32 8.24
CA ALA A 62 14.42 -0.65 9.16
C ALA A 62 14.11 -0.09 10.56
N ILE A 63 13.57 -0.93 11.44
CA ILE A 63 13.32 -0.58 12.84
C ILE A 63 14.66 -0.66 13.59
N ARG A 64 15.26 0.48 13.91
CA ARG A 64 16.45 0.53 14.77
C ARG A 64 16.03 0.16 16.20
N ASN A 65 16.70 -0.84 16.79
CA ASN A 65 16.45 -1.40 18.14
C ASN A 65 15.18 -2.26 18.31
N ASN A 66 14.94 -3.25 17.43
CA ASN A 66 13.89 -4.25 17.65
C ASN A 66 14.24 -5.21 18.81
N PRO A 67 13.56 -5.16 19.98
CA PRO A 67 13.86 -6.00 21.14
C PRO A 67 13.53 -7.49 20.92
N LEU A 68 12.82 -7.85 19.84
CA LEU A 68 12.47 -9.23 19.49
C LEU A 68 13.57 -9.97 18.73
N ALA A 69 14.62 -9.27 18.25
CA ALA A 69 15.69 -9.88 17.46
C ALA A 69 16.60 -10.84 18.27
N LYS A 70 16.46 -10.89 19.60
CA LYS A 70 17.33 -11.69 20.48
C LYS A 70 16.85 -13.11 20.77
N ARG A 71 15.81 -13.62 20.10
CA ARG A 71 15.42 -15.03 20.24
C ARG A 71 15.86 -15.84 19.02
N LYS A 72 17.17 -16.07 18.92
CA LYS A 72 17.71 -17.21 18.17
C LYS A 72 17.64 -18.41 19.10
N THR A 73 16.55 -19.16 19.05
CA THR A 73 16.48 -20.50 19.65
C THR A 73 16.41 -21.47 18.48
N GLU A 74 17.45 -22.30 18.39
CA GLU A 74 17.64 -23.48 17.54
C GLU A 74 16.61 -23.69 16.42
N SER A 75 17.06 -23.49 15.19
CA SER A 75 16.45 -24.10 14.02
C SER A 75 16.61 -25.62 14.14
N PRO A 76 15.54 -26.42 14.32
CA PRO A 76 15.64 -27.86 14.14
C PRO A 76 15.95 -28.09 12.65
N GLN A 77 16.84 -29.03 12.37
CA GLN A 77 17.16 -29.44 10.99
C GLN A 77 15.87 -29.83 10.23
N PRO A 78 15.83 -29.62 8.91
CA PRO A 78 14.65 -29.85 8.09
C PRO A 78 14.48 -31.35 7.83
N ASP A 79 13.94 -32.07 8.81
CA ASP A 79 13.27 -33.33 8.51
C ASP A 79 11.97 -32.98 7.78
N ALA A 80 11.83 -33.48 6.55
CA ALA A 80 10.78 -33.14 5.59
C ALA A 80 9.38 -33.68 5.97
N THR A 81 9.03 -33.61 7.25
CA THR A 81 7.73 -34.00 7.78
C THR A 81 7.15 -32.79 8.51
N TRP A 82 6.24 -32.08 7.85
CA TRP A 82 5.52 -30.96 8.46
C TRP A 82 4.77 -31.45 9.71
N PRO A 83 4.79 -30.72 10.84
CA PRO A 83 4.04 -31.14 12.01
C PRO A 83 2.55 -31.19 11.66
N THR A 84 1.92 -32.35 11.76
CA THR A 84 0.48 -32.54 11.52
C THR A 84 -0.25 -32.76 12.83
N LYS A 85 -1.43 -32.15 12.96
CA LYS A 85 -2.37 -32.45 14.05
C LYS A 85 -2.86 -33.91 13.93
N PRO A 86 -3.40 -34.51 15.00
CA PRO A 86 -4.05 -35.83 14.94
C PRO A 86 -5.20 -35.89 13.92
N ASN A 87 -5.71 -34.75 13.47
CA ASN A 87 -6.74 -34.63 12.43
C ASN A 87 -6.16 -34.60 10.99
N GLY A 88 -4.87 -34.89 10.80
CA GLY A 88 -4.21 -34.95 9.50
C GLY A 88 -3.91 -33.59 8.84
N VAL A 89 -4.33 -32.48 9.46
CA VAL A 89 -4.03 -31.13 8.96
C VAL A 89 -2.68 -30.60 9.48
N PRO A 90 -1.95 -29.80 8.70
CA PRO A 90 -0.70 -29.19 9.17
C PRO A 90 -0.94 -28.25 10.36
N ASP A 91 -0.07 -28.36 11.37
CA ASP A 91 -0.07 -27.53 12.58
C ASP A 91 0.76 -26.26 12.37
N PHE A 92 0.11 -25.20 11.88
CA PHE A 92 0.79 -23.92 11.65
C PHE A 92 1.31 -23.27 12.93
N GLY A 93 0.79 -23.62 14.11
CA GLY A 93 1.25 -23.08 15.39
C GLY A 93 2.66 -23.55 15.75
N SER A 94 2.96 -24.80 15.41
CA SER A 94 4.25 -25.45 15.64
C SER A 94 5.22 -25.26 14.47
N MET A 95 4.74 -24.85 13.29
CA MET A 95 5.60 -24.55 12.15
C MET A 95 6.43 -23.28 12.36
N SER A 96 7.72 -23.38 12.06
CA SER A 96 8.59 -22.21 11.89
C SER A 96 8.21 -21.39 10.64
N ALA A 97 8.67 -20.15 10.55
CA ALA A 97 8.40 -19.29 9.39
C ALA A 97 8.89 -19.91 8.07
N ASP A 98 10.04 -20.60 8.11
CA ASP A 98 10.64 -21.28 6.96
C ASP A 98 9.80 -22.50 6.53
N GLN A 99 9.32 -23.29 7.49
CA GLN A 99 8.43 -24.42 7.23
C GLN A 99 7.08 -23.99 6.64
N ARG A 100 6.53 -22.85 7.08
CA ARG A 100 5.29 -22.30 6.50
C ARG A 100 5.48 -21.89 5.04
N LEU A 101 6.63 -21.30 4.71
CA LEU A 101 6.97 -20.90 3.34
C LEU A 101 7.12 -22.11 2.43
N ALA A 102 7.84 -23.13 2.89
CA ALA A 102 8.02 -24.38 2.15
C ALA A 102 6.69 -25.15 1.99
N TYR A 103 5.81 -25.19 3.00
CA TYR A 103 4.47 -25.79 2.87
C TYR A 103 3.59 -25.02 1.86
N HIS A 104 3.63 -23.69 1.89
CA HIS A 104 2.83 -22.85 1.00
C HIS A 104 3.27 -23.03 -0.46
N THR A 105 4.58 -23.01 -0.72
CA THR A 105 5.15 -23.25 -2.06
C THR A 105 4.85 -24.65 -2.57
N ALA A 106 4.96 -25.69 -1.73
CA ALA A 106 4.60 -27.06 -2.09
C ALA A 106 3.10 -27.20 -2.44
N ARG A 107 2.20 -26.52 -1.72
CA ARG A 107 0.75 -26.51 -2.00
C ARG A 107 0.39 -25.80 -3.31
N LEU A 108 1.12 -24.73 -3.64
CA LEU A 108 0.94 -23.96 -4.87
C LEU A 108 1.46 -24.68 -6.12
N SER A 109 2.35 -25.66 -5.95
CA SER A 109 2.92 -26.44 -7.05
C SER A 109 2.03 -27.62 -7.50
N TYR A 110 0.71 -27.56 -7.24
CA TYR A 110 -0.29 -28.55 -7.65
C TYR A 110 -1.08 -28.08 -8.87
#